data_AF-A0A3Q3E7Z8-F1
#
_entry.id   AF-A0A3Q3E7Z8-F1
#
_cell.length_a   1.000
_cell.length_b   1.000
_cell.length_c   1.000
_cell.angle_alpha   90.00
_cell.angle_beta   90.00
_cell.angle_gamma   90.00
#
_symmetry.space_group_name_H-M   'P 1'
#
loop_
_entity.id
_entity.type
_entity.pdbx_description
1 polymer ?
#
loop_
_entity_poly.entity_id
_entity_poly.type
_entity_poly.pdbx_seq_one_letter_code
_entity_poly.pdbx_strand_id
1 'polypeptide(L)'
;MSCNAQPVQSGAPTQPAASTTTEEEDESEDESDILEESPCGRWQKRREEVNQRNVPGIDTAYLAMDTEEGVEVVWNEVMFSERKNFKLLEEKVKAVFDNLIHLEHANIVKFHKYWIDTKENRARVIFITEYMSSGSLKQFLKKTKKNHKAMNEKVRTDCGIVMSNRTMQEFKRYNI
;
A
#
# COMPACT_ATOMS: atom_id res chain seq x y z
N MET A 1 -23.11 14.27 -66.22
CA MET A 1 -22.95 13.23 -67.25
C MET A 1 -21.54 13.33 -67.81
N SER A 2 -20.67 12.40 -67.43
CA SER A 2 -19.61 11.78 -68.25
C SER A 2 -18.52 11.22 -67.34
N CYS A 3 -18.53 9.90 -67.28
CA CYS A 3 -17.51 9.02 -66.72
C CYS A 3 -16.37 8.89 -67.75
N ASN A 4 -15.12 8.68 -67.32
CA ASN A 4 -14.34 7.56 -67.85
C ASN A 4 -13.08 7.21 -67.05
N ALA A 5 -12.73 5.93 -67.17
CA ALA A 5 -11.81 5.14 -66.36
C ALA A 5 -10.31 5.23 -66.76
N GLN A 6 -9.44 4.73 -65.86
CA GLN A 6 -7.98 4.55 -65.97
C GLN A 6 -7.59 3.47 -67.03
N PRO A 7 -6.29 3.17 -67.32
CA PRO A 7 -5.54 2.24 -66.46
C PRO A 7 -3.97 2.27 -66.44
N VAL A 8 -3.42 1.64 -65.37
CA VAL A 8 -2.20 0.79 -65.13
C VAL A 8 -0.70 1.19 -65.31
N GLN A 9 0.03 1.06 -64.17
CA GLN A 9 1.28 0.29 -63.84
C GLN A 9 2.65 0.64 -64.50
N SER A 10 3.84 0.41 -63.92
CA SER A 10 4.37 -0.36 -62.77
C SER A 10 5.83 0.03 -62.46
N GLY A 11 6.33 -0.23 -61.23
CA GLY A 11 7.78 -0.29 -60.95
C GLY A 11 8.17 -0.25 -59.46
N ALA A 12 8.58 -1.39 -58.90
CA ALA A 12 9.39 -1.58 -57.68
C ALA A 12 10.52 -2.59 -58.04
N PRO A 13 11.56 -2.89 -57.22
CA PRO A 13 11.88 -2.52 -55.82
C PRO A 13 13.37 -2.13 -55.56
N THR A 14 13.78 -1.76 -54.33
CA THR A 14 14.97 -2.25 -53.56
C THR A 14 15.29 -1.40 -52.29
N GLN A 15 14.95 -1.97 -51.11
CA GLN A 15 15.48 -1.96 -49.70
C GLN A 15 16.45 -0.88 -49.09
N PRO A 16 16.89 -0.97 -47.80
CA PRO A 16 16.26 -0.32 -46.62
C PRO A 16 17.25 0.48 -45.72
N ALA A 17 16.80 1.48 -44.95
CA ALA A 17 17.55 1.95 -43.78
C ALA A 17 16.65 2.68 -42.78
N ALA A 18 16.80 2.29 -41.53
CA ALA A 18 16.08 2.75 -40.35
C ALA A 18 16.33 4.22 -40.00
N SER A 19 15.32 4.86 -39.40
CA SER A 19 15.46 5.52 -38.10
C SER A 19 14.09 5.78 -37.50
N THR A 20 13.73 4.87 -36.61
CA THR A 20 12.71 4.95 -35.57
C THR A 20 12.83 6.24 -34.76
N THR A 21 11.71 6.90 -34.52
CA THR A 21 11.37 7.53 -33.23
C THR A 21 9.85 7.57 -33.13
N THR A 22 9.30 6.41 -32.78
CA THR A 22 8.04 6.29 -32.04
C THR A 22 8.36 6.83 -30.64
N GLU A 23 7.82 7.98 -30.29
CA GLU A 23 7.79 8.49 -28.91
C GLU A 23 6.32 8.57 -28.50
N GLU A 24 5.72 7.40 -28.31
CA GLU A 24 4.41 7.21 -27.67
C GLU A 24 4.50 5.92 -26.85
N GLU A 25 5.19 5.95 -25.70
CA GLU A 25 5.23 4.84 -24.72
C GLU A 25 5.93 5.34 -23.44
N ASP A 26 5.17 5.79 -22.42
CA ASP A 26 5.40 5.55 -20.97
C ASP A 26 4.44 6.34 -20.04
N GLU A 27 3.12 6.28 -20.25
CA GLU A 27 2.13 6.83 -19.28
C GLU A 27 1.04 5.82 -18.86
N SER A 28 1.19 4.52 -19.17
CA SER A 28 0.07 3.55 -19.05
C SER A 28 0.20 2.45 -18.00
N GLU A 29 1.27 2.38 -17.20
CA GLU A 29 1.40 1.30 -16.20
C GLU A 29 0.81 1.64 -14.82
N ASP A 30 0.63 2.93 -14.47
CA ASP A 30 0.18 3.35 -13.13
C ASP A 30 -1.35 3.46 -12.93
N GLU A 31 -2.15 3.50 -14.02
CA GLU A 31 -3.64 3.50 -13.97
C GLU A 31 -4.25 2.10 -13.70
N SER A 32 -3.44 1.04 -13.81
CA SER A 32 -3.93 -0.33 -14.02
C SER A 32 -4.42 -1.09 -12.77
N ASP A 33 -4.39 -0.48 -11.59
CA ASP A 33 -4.78 -1.15 -10.32
C ASP A 33 -5.78 -0.34 -9.45
N ILE A 34 -6.52 0.58 -10.06
CA ILE A 34 -7.61 1.29 -9.37
C ILE A 34 -8.83 0.36 -9.25
N LEU A 35 -9.20 0.02 -8.01
CA LEU A 35 -10.33 -0.87 -7.70
C LEU A 35 -11.66 -0.11 -7.53
N GLU A 36 -11.60 1.09 -6.96
CA GLU A 36 -12.78 1.89 -6.61
C GLU A 36 -12.38 3.36 -6.49
N GLU A 37 -13.30 4.27 -6.83
CA GLU A 37 -13.10 5.72 -6.65
C GLU A 37 -14.08 6.28 -5.62
N SER A 38 -13.65 7.34 -4.93
CA SER A 38 -14.53 8.04 -4.01
C SER A 38 -15.70 8.69 -4.74
N PRO A 39 -16.83 9.01 -4.06
CA PRO A 39 -17.98 9.65 -4.70
C PRO A 39 -17.67 10.99 -5.41
N CYS A 40 -16.54 11.63 -5.09
CA CYS A 40 -16.07 12.86 -5.71
C CYS A 40 -14.88 12.66 -6.65
N GLY A 41 -14.42 11.42 -6.88
CA GLY A 41 -13.28 11.11 -7.75
C GLY A 41 -11.90 11.49 -7.19
N ARG A 42 -11.84 12.19 -6.06
CA ARG A 42 -10.56 12.65 -5.46
C ARG A 42 -9.66 11.51 -4.98
N TRP A 43 -10.24 10.44 -4.46
CA TRP A 43 -9.47 9.33 -3.88
C TRP A 43 -9.66 8.07 -4.70
N GLN A 44 -8.55 7.49 -5.15
CA GLN A 44 -8.52 6.30 -5.99
C GLN A 44 -7.95 5.13 -5.20
N LYS A 45 -8.77 4.12 -4.90
CA LYS A 45 -8.40 2.92 -4.15
C LYS A 45 -7.54 2.00 -5.00
N ARG A 46 -6.39 1.57 -4.48
CA ARG A 46 -5.50 0.61 -5.13
C ARG A 46 -5.74 -0.82 -4.61
N ARG A 47 -5.16 -1.80 -5.31
CA ARG A 47 -5.20 -3.22 -4.92
C ARG A 47 -4.45 -3.54 -3.64
N GLU A 48 -3.45 -2.74 -3.28
CA GLU A 48 -2.60 -3.02 -2.11
C GLU A 48 -3.38 -2.89 -0.80
N GLU A 49 -3.44 -3.98 -0.02
CA GLU A 49 -4.06 -3.99 1.30
C GLU A 49 -3.06 -3.49 2.37
N VAL A 50 -3.43 -2.46 3.11
CA VAL A 50 -2.64 -1.94 4.23
C VAL A 50 -2.94 -2.77 5.46
N ASN A 51 -1.93 -3.43 5.99
CA ASN A 51 -2.08 -4.39 7.08
C ASN A 51 -2.33 -3.71 8.44
N GLN A 52 -3.57 -3.21 8.64
CA GLN A 52 -4.05 -2.52 9.84
C GLN A 52 -4.68 -3.43 10.88
N ARG A 53 -4.46 -4.76 10.80
CA ARG A 53 -5.05 -5.82 11.65
C ARG A 53 -5.08 -5.63 13.18
N ASN A 54 -4.52 -4.55 13.71
CA ASN A 54 -4.54 -4.21 15.13
C ASN A 54 -5.46 -3.03 15.47
N VAL A 55 -6.09 -2.38 14.49
CA VAL A 55 -7.06 -1.31 14.77
C VAL A 55 -8.43 -1.96 14.97
N PRO A 56 -8.97 -1.97 16.21
CA PRO A 56 -10.25 -2.58 16.48
C PRO A 56 -11.36 -1.83 15.73
N GLY A 57 -12.26 -2.58 15.09
CA GLY A 57 -13.41 -2.02 14.37
C GLY A 57 -13.16 -1.64 12.92
N ILE A 58 -11.95 -1.86 12.37
CA ILE A 58 -11.67 -1.78 10.93
C ILE A 58 -11.64 -3.20 10.37
N ASP A 59 -12.43 -3.46 9.32
CA ASP A 59 -12.47 -4.78 8.69
C ASP A 59 -11.40 -4.91 7.62
N THR A 60 -11.31 -3.92 6.73
CA THR A 60 -10.37 -3.89 5.62
C THR A 60 -9.78 -2.49 5.45
N ALA A 61 -8.53 -2.43 5.00
CA ALA A 61 -7.88 -1.18 4.67
C ALA A 61 -7.00 -1.34 3.44
N TYR A 62 -7.06 -0.36 2.54
CA TYR A 62 -6.35 -0.37 1.27
C TYR A 62 -5.54 0.91 1.11
N LEU A 63 -4.47 0.83 0.32
CA LEU A 63 -3.74 2.01 -0.13
C LEU A 63 -4.60 2.74 -1.15
N ALA A 64 -4.55 4.06 -1.15
CA ALA A 64 -5.24 4.90 -2.12
C ALA A 64 -4.40 6.13 -2.46
N MET A 65 -4.66 6.71 -3.63
CA MET A 65 -4.05 7.97 -4.07
C MET A 65 -5.02 9.12 -3.85
N ASP A 66 -4.55 10.23 -3.26
CA ASP A 66 -5.23 11.52 -3.33
C ASP A 66 -4.77 12.24 -4.61
N THR A 67 -5.67 12.37 -5.58
CA THR A 67 -5.36 12.96 -6.89
C THR A 67 -5.24 14.48 -6.86
N GLU A 68 -5.74 15.14 -5.81
CA GLU A 68 -5.64 16.60 -5.66
C GLU A 68 -4.32 16.99 -4.98
N GLU A 69 -3.95 16.31 -3.90
CA GLU A 69 -2.72 16.60 -3.14
C GLU A 69 -1.50 15.83 -3.65
N GLY A 70 -1.71 14.77 -4.45
CA GLY A 70 -0.62 13.95 -4.98
C GLY A 70 0.04 13.06 -3.92
N VAL A 71 -0.68 12.72 -2.85
CA VAL A 71 -0.15 11.96 -1.72
C VAL A 71 -0.87 10.63 -1.52
N GLU A 72 -0.16 9.67 -0.93
CA GLU A 72 -0.74 8.39 -0.56
C GLU A 72 -1.58 8.52 0.70
N VAL A 73 -2.74 7.90 0.67
CA VAL A 73 -3.69 7.85 1.77
C VAL A 73 -4.18 6.43 1.98
N VAL A 74 -4.95 6.24 3.05
CA VAL A 74 -5.50 4.95 3.43
C VAL A 74 -7.01 4.98 3.29
N TRP A 75 -7.53 4.02 2.53
CA TRP A 75 -8.95 3.74 2.37
C TRP A 75 -9.39 2.69 3.37
N ASN A 76 -10.08 3.10 4.43
CA ASN A 76 -10.57 2.20 5.48
C ASN A 76 -12.04 1.86 5.24
N GLU A 77 -12.39 0.59 5.44
CA GLU A 77 -13.77 0.12 5.33
C GLU A 77 -14.22 -0.60 6.60
N VAL A 78 -15.43 -0.29 7.03
CA VAL A 78 -16.11 -0.92 8.16
C VAL A 78 -17.45 -1.43 7.67
N MET A 79 -17.63 -2.74 7.75
CA MET A 79 -18.79 -3.47 7.29
C MET A 79 -19.76 -3.69 8.46
N PHE A 80 -21.04 -3.41 8.23
CA PHE A 80 -22.10 -3.64 9.20
C PHE A 80 -22.97 -4.81 8.74
N SER A 81 -23.06 -5.84 9.58
CA SER A 81 -23.83 -7.07 9.30
C SER A 81 -25.34 -6.83 9.23
N GLU A 82 -25.86 -5.87 10.01
CA GLU A 82 -27.31 -5.65 10.16
C GLU A 82 -27.74 -4.22 9.79
N ARG A 83 -28.41 -4.08 8.63
CA ARG A 83 -28.86 -2.79 8.10
C ARG A 83 -29.85 -2.05 9.03
N LYS A 84 -30.73 -2.77 9.73
CA LYS A 84 -31.71 -2.15 10.64
C LYS A 84 -31.04 -1.47 11.83
N ASN A 85 -30.01 -2.11 12.40
CA ASN A 85 -29.24 -1.54 13.50
C ASN A 85 -28.37 -0.39 13.01
N PHE A 86 -27.84 -0.51 11.79
CA PHE A 86 -27.04 0.57 11.19
C PHE A 86 -27.85 1.86 11.03
N LYS A 87 -29.11 1.81 10.57
CA LYS A 87 -29.94 3.02 10.46
C LYS A 87 -30.10 3.78 11.78
N LEU A 88 -30.22 3.07 12.91
CA LEU A 88 -30.31 3.70 14.23
C LEU A 88 -28.96 4.26 14.70
N LEU A 89 -27.86 3.64 14.25
CA LEU A 89 -26.50 4.02 14.61
C LEU A 89 -25.92 5.08 13.66
N GLU A 90 -26.51 5.26 12.47
CA GLU A 90 -26.01 6.10 11.37
C GLU A 90 -25.78 7.54 11.82
N GLU A 91 -26.73 8.14 12.54
CA GLU A 91 -26.58 9.50 13.05
C GLU A 91 -25.42 9.63 14.04
N LYS A 92 -25.24 8.62 14.90
CA LYS A 92 -24.11 8.60 15.85
C LYS A 92 -22.78 8.43 15.11
N VAL A 93 -22.74 7.57 14.11
CA VAL A 93 -21.57 7.36 13.25
C VAL A 93 -21.20 8.67 12.55
N LYS A 94 -22.17 9.32 11.90
CA LYS A 94 -21.96 10.63 11.26
C LYS A 94 -21.41 11.65 12.25
N ALA A 95 -22.05 11.82 13.40
CA ALA A 95 -21.60 12.76 14.42
C ALA A 95 -20.17 12.48 14.92
N VAL A 96 -19.78 11.21 15.06
CA VAL A 96 -18.40 10.84 15.42
C VAL A 96 -17.43 11.23 14.31
N PHE A 97 -17.70 10.86 13.06
CA PHE A 97 -16.80 11.17 11.95
C PHE A 97 -16.74 12.67 11.61
N ASP A 98 -17.83 13.40 11.78
CA ASP A 98 -17.85 14.85 11.66
C ASP A 98 -16.89 15.49 12.66
N ASN A 99 -16.83 14.99 13.90
CA ASN A 99 -15.85 15.47 14.87
C ASN A 99 -14.41 15.06 14.50
N LEU A 100 -14.22 13.84 13.97
CA LEU A 100 -12.89 13.32 13.62
C LEU A 100 -12.26 14.05 12.43
N ILE A 101 -13.04 14.46 11.41
CA ILE A 101 -12.52 15.22 10.26
C ILE A 101 -11.91 16.56 10.71
N HIS A 102 -12.48 17.20 11.73
CA HIS A 102 -11.99 18.49 12.21
C HIS A 102 -10.86 18.36 13.24
N LEU A 103 -10.49 17.15 13.64
CA LEU A 103 -9.44 16.92 14.63
C LEU A 103 -8.07 16.92 13.95
N GLU A 104 -7.33 18.01 14.12
CA GLU A 104 -5.97 18.16 13.59
C GLU A 104 -4.95 18.29 14.74
N HIS A 105 -4.00 17.36 14.80
CA HIS A 105 -2.96 17.35 15.82
C HIS A 105 -1.73 16.57 15.34
N ALA A 106 -0.52 17.04 15.66
CA ALA A 106 0.74 16.46 15.17
C ALA A 106 0.95 14.97 15.52
N ASN A 107 0.32 14.49 16.59
CA ASN A 107 0.44 13.11 17.07
C ASN A 107 -0.83 12.26 16.86
N ILE A 108 -1.81 12.76 16.09
CA ILE A 108 -3.06 12.05 15.78
C ILE A 108 -3.15 11.92 14.26
N VAL A 109 -3.46 10.72 13.78
CA VAL A 109 -3.65 10.46 12.35
C VAL A 109 -4.80 11.32 11.84
N LYS A 110 -4.55 12.10 10.79
CA LYS A 110 -5.54 13.00 10.19
C LYS A 110 -6.63 12.22 9.46
N PHE A 111 -7.88 12.60 9.70
CA PHE A 111 -9.03 12.12 8.92
C PHE A 111 -9.35 13.14 7.84
N HIS A 112 -9.30 12.71 6.57
CA HIS A 112 -9.57 13.60 5.44
C HIS A 112 -11.06 13.67 5.13
N LYS A 113 -11.72 12.51 5.04
CA LYS A 113 -13.13 12.40 4.65
C LYS A 113 -13.73 11.08 5.08
N TYR A 114 -15.06 11.03 5.14
CA TYR A 114 -15.80 9.78 5.19
C TYR A 114 -17.04 9.86 4.31
N TRP A 115 -17.59 8.69 3.97
CA TRP A 115 -18.92 8.54 3.43
C TRP A 115 -19.51 7.19 3.83
N ILE A 116 -20.81 7.06 3.64
CA ILE A 116 -21.56 5.86 3.98
C ILE A 116 -22.13 5.30 2.69
N ASP A 117 -21.89 4.02 2.45
CA ASP A 117 -22.45 3.30 1.32
C ASP A 117 -23.42 2.23 1.81
N THR A 118 -24.63 2.26 1.25
CA THR A 118 -25.73 1.35 1.57
C THR A 118 -26.26 0.62 0.34
N LYS A 119 -25.55 0.69 -0.79
CA LYS A 119 -25.98 0.18 -2.11
C LYS A 119 -26.24 -1.33 -2.13
N GLU A 120 -25.38 -2.12 -1.50
CA GLU A 120 -25.56 -3.57 -1.40
C GLU A 120 -26.24 -3.95 -0.07
N ASN A 121 -26.70 -5.19 0.09
CA ASN A 121 -27.44 -5.67 1.27
C ASN A 121 -26.68 -5.55 2.62
N ARG A 122 -25.49 -4.95 2.60
CA ARG A 122 -24.65 -4.60 3.75
C ARG A 122 -24.37 -3.10 3.72
N ALA A 123 -24.50 -2.46 4.87
CA ALA A 123 -24.06 -1.07 5.02
C ALA A 123 -22.55 -1.07 5.27
N ARG A 124 -21.81 -0.18 4.62
CA ARG A 124 -20.39 0.04 4.84
C ARG A 124 -20.11 1.51 5.10
N VAL A 125 -19.20 1.78 6.02
CA VAL A 125 -18.66 3.12 6.26
C VAL A 125 -17.24 3.13 5.71
N ILE A 126 -16.96 4.10 4.87
CA ILE A 126 -15.65 4.29 4.27
C ILE A 126 -15.09 5.61 4.77
N PHE A 127 -13.82 5.60 5.17
CA PHE A 127 -13.14 6.82 5.60
C PHE A 127 -11.66 6.84 5.21
N ILE A 128 -11.18 8.04 4.90
CA ILE A 128 -9.85 8.31 4.41
C ILE A 128 -8.99 8.89 5.53
N THR A 129 -7.81 8.30 5.72
CA THR A 129 -6.81 8.77 6.68
C THR A 129 -5.45 8.90 6.04
N GLU A 130 -4.57 9.67 6.65
CA GLU A 130 -3.16 9.75 6.27
C GLU A 130 -2.47 8.38 6.27
N TYR A 131 -1.56 8.14 5.32
CA TYR A 131 -0.74 6.93 5.27
C TYR A 131 0.52 7.05 6.14
N MET A 132 0.72 6.07 7.02
CA MET A 132 1.89 6.00 7.91
C MET A 132 2.92 5.01 7.39
N SER A 133 3.85 5.48 6.55
CA SER A 133 4.88 4.65 5.89
C SER A 133 5.79 3.86 6.85
N SER A 134 6.04 4.39 8.05
CA SER A 134 6.87 3.72 9.07
C SER A 134 6.20 2.51 9.74
N GLY A 135 4.92 2.28 9.48
CA GLY A 135 4.14 1.20 10.06
C GLY A 135 3.84 1.38 11.55
N SER A 136 3.26 0.35 12.17
CA SER A 136 2.81 0.44 13.58
C SER A 136 3.91 0.11 14.59
N LEU A 137 3.85 0.73 15.78
CA LEU A 137 4.74 0.41 16.91
C LEU A 137 4.74 -1.09 17.24
N LYS A 138 3.59 -1.77 17.14
CA LYS A 138 3.49 -3.22 17.34
C LYS A 138 4.33 -4.01 16.34
N GLN A 139 4.35 -3.62 15.06
CA GLN A 139 5.21 -4.24 14.04
C GLN A 139 6.68 -3.97 14.34
N PHE A 140 7.03 -2.74 14.72
CA PHE A 140 8.39 -2.38 15.12
C PHE A 140 8.87 -3.25 16.28
N LEU A 141 8.10 -3.36 17.36
CA LEU A 141 8.42 -4.19 18.53
C LEU A 141 8.53 -5.70 18.19
N LYS A 142 7.74 -6.19 17.23
CA LYS A 142 7.86 -7.58 16.75
C LYS A 142 9.17 -7.82 16.00
N LYS A 143 9.59 -6.88 15.13
CA LYS A 143 10.84 -6.97 14.37
C LYS A 143 12.06 -6.89 15.30
N THR A 144 12.09 -5.95 16.23
CA THR A 144 13.23 -5.78 17.16
C THR A 144 13.39 -6.94 18.14
N LYS A 145 12.29 -7.52 18.66
CA LYS A 145 12.35 -8.74 19.50
C LYS A 145 12.93 -9.95 18.74
N LYS A 146 12.63 -10.10 17.45
CA LYS A 146 13.24 -11.16 16.61
C LYS A 146 14.73 -10.92 16.41
N ASN A 147 15.13 -9.67 16.17
CA ASN A 147 16.54 -9.30 16.00
C ASN A 147 17.36 -9.52 17.28
N HIS A 148 16.80 -9.28 18.47
CA HIS A 148 17.48 -9.61 19.73
C HIS A 148 17.75 -11.11 19.89
N LYS A 149 16.83 -11.98 19.45
CA LYS A 149 17.04 -13.44 19.46
C LYS A 149 18.13 -13.86 18.47
N ALA A 150 18.07 -13.32 17.25
CA ALA A 150 19.08 -13.60 16.21
C ALA A 150 20.48 -13.09 16.59
N MET A 151 20.59 -11.93 17.24
CA MET A 151 21.87 -11.43 17.76
C MET A 151 22.41 -12.35 18.87
N ASN A 152 21.58 -12.86 19.78
CA ASN A 152 22.05 -13.78 20.81
C ASN A 152 22.54 -15.13 20.26
N GLU A 153 21.97 -15.60 19.16
CA GLU A 153 22.38 -16.85 18.49
C GLU A 153 23.67 -16.64 17.68
N LYS A 154 23.82 -15.49 17.01
CA LYS A 154 25.03 -15.12 16.27
C LYS A 154 26.21 -14.80 17.20
N VAL A 155 25.99 -14.11 18.32
CA VAL A 155 27.01 -13.88 19.37
C VAL A 155 27.47 -15.20 20.01
N ARG A 156 26.58 -16.20 20.17
CA ARG A 156 26.97 -17.54 20.63
C ARG A 156 27.81 -18.32 19.61
N THR A 157 27.65 -18.05 18.32
CA THR A 157 28.36 -18.77 17.26
C THR A 157 29.68 -18.09 16.86
N ASP A 158 29.75 -16.75 16.93
CA ASP A 158 30.98 -15.97 16.71
C ASP A 158 31.91 -15.92 17.94
N CYS A 159 31.38 -16.17 19.15
CA CYS A 159 32.22 -16.36 20.35
C CYS A 159 32.67 -17.82 20.53
N GLY A 160 32.52 -18.64 19.48
CA GLY A 160 33.13 -19.96 19.37
C GLY A 160 34.61 -19.86 19.04
N ILE A 161 35.42 -19.37 19.98
CA ILE A 161 36.85 -19.67 19.95
C ILE A 161 36.96 -21.19 20.11
N VAL A 162 37.08 -21.90 18.99
CA VAL A 162 37.60 -23.28 18.99
C VAL A 162 39.08 -23.15 19.35
N MET A 163 39.37 -23.01 20.64
CA MET A 163 40.72 -23.24 21.15
C MET A 163 41.04 -24.69 20.84
N SER A 164 41.88 -24.91 19.81
CA SER A 164 42.47 -26.21 19.52
C SER A 164 43.09 -26.77 20.80
N ASN A 165 42.92 -28.09 21.03
CA ASN A 165 43.53 -28.82 22.16
C ASN A 165 45.04 -28.61 22.29
N ARG A 166 45.72 -28.16 21.23
CA ARG A 166 47.14 -27.80 21.25
C ARG A 166 47.44 -26.58 22.12
N THR A 167 46.56 -25.57 22.08
CA THR A 167 46.68 -24.30 22.83
C THR A 167 46.47 -24.48 24.33
N MET A 168 45.68 -25.47 24.73
CA MET A 168 45.38 -25.76 26.13
C MET A 168 46.53 -26.48 26.86
N GLN A 169 47.42 -27.16 26.12
CA GLN A 169 48.62 -27.79 26.72
C GLN A 169 49.77 -26.80 26.91
N GLU A 170 49.86 -25.72 26.12
CA GLU A 170 50.89 -24.68 26.31
C GLU A 170 50.61 -23.81 27.54
N PHE A 171 49.35 -23.55 27.88
CA PHE A 171 48.99 -22.72 29.03
C PHE A 171 49.29 -23.38 30.39
N LYS A 172 49.33 -24.71 30.47
CA LYS A 172 49.73 -25.45 31.68
C LYS A 172 51.24 -25.53 31.89
N ARG A 173 52.05 -25.14 30.90
CA ARG A 173 53.51 -25.15 30.99
C ARG A 173 54.10 -23.84 31.53
N TYR A 174 53.31 -22.77 31.56
CA TYR A 174 53.76 -21.42 31.89
C TYR A 174 53.15 -20.83 33.18
N ASN A 175 52.44 -21.63 33.98
CA ASN A 175 52.04 -21.27 35.34
C ASN A 175 52.38 -22.42 36.30
N ILE A 176 53.65 -22.47 36.68
CA ILE A 176 54.07 -22.78 38.06
C ILE A 176 54.11 -21.44 38.80
#